data_AF-A0A6M3LYU7-F1
#
_entry.id   AF-A0A6M3LYU7-F1
#
_cell.length_a   1.000
_cell.length_b   1.000
_cell.length_c   1.000
_cell.angle_alpha   90.00
_cell.angle_beta   90.00
_cell.angle_gamma   90.00
#
_symmetry.space_group_name_H-M   'P 1'
#
loop_
_entity.id
_entity.type
_entity.pdbx_description
1 polymer ?
#
loop_
_entity_poly.entity_id
_entity_poly.type
_entity_poly.pdbx_seq_one_letter_code
_entity_poly.pdbx_strand_id
1 'polypeptide(L)'
;MNREAYEKDPLKAVLNMAYAQAMLGKGKERHADKKPFVEQISMSITKAIGLAYPLGQAWKKVDESQRMAKEAAVRELLGAIVYVAMGVIHLLDGEK
;
A
#
# COMPACT_ATOMS: atom_id res chain seq x y z
N MET A 1 12.69 1.20 12.95
CA MET A 1 11.44 1.43 13.70
C MET A 1 11.81 1.99 15.06
N ASN A 2 11.20 3.09 15.51
CA ASN A 2 11.32 3.52 16.91
C ASN A 2 10.47 2.56 17.76
N ARG A 3 11.11 1.75 18.60
CA ARG A 3 10.48 0.68 19.38
C ARG A 3 9.52 1.23 20.44
N GLU A 4 9.91 2.30 21.11
CA GLU A 4 9.08 2.98 22.12
C GLU A 4 7.80 3.57 21.50
N ALA A 5 7.91 4.15 20.31
CA ALA A 5 6.75 4.65 19.56
C ALA A 5 5.80 3.53 19.10
N TYR A 6 6.35 2.36 18.72
CA TYR A 6 5.56 1.19 18.36
C TYR A 6 4.85 0.58 19.57
N GLU A 7 5.51 0.47 20.72
CA GLU A 7 4.92 -0.07 21.94
C GLU A 7 3.77 0.80 22.46
N LYS A 8 3.84 2.12 22.24
CA LYS A 8 2.78 3.06 22.61
C LYS A 8 1.58 3.06 21.66
N ASP A 9 1.81 2.97 20.35
CA ASP A 9 0.76 3.02 19.32
C ASP A 9 1.13 2.13 18.10
N PRO A 10 0.94 0.81 18.23
CA PRO A 10 1.41 -0.15 17.23
C PRO A 10 0.64 -0.03 15.91
N LEU A 11 -0.66 0.29 15.95
CA LEU A 11 -1.48 0.47 14.75
C LEU A 11 -1.00 1.68 13.94
N LYS A 12 -0.84 2.85 14.59
CA LYS A 12 -0.33 4.05 13.92
C LYS A 12 1.07 3.83 13.36
N ALA A 13 1.93 3.11 14.09
CA ALA A 13 3.26 2.77 13.60
C ALA A 13 3.19 1.95 12.29
N VAL A 14 2.34 0.92 12.22
CA VAL A 14 2.15 0.11 11.00
C VAL A 14 1.56 0.94 9.85
N LEU A 15 0.57 1.79 10.12
CA LEU A 15 -0.02 2.67 9.10
C LEU A 15 1.02 3.65 8.54
N ASN A 16 1.86 4.23 9.41
CA ASN A 16 2.98 5.07 8.98
C ASN A 16 4.02 4.32 8.16
N MET A 17 4.29 3.05 8.50
CA MET A 17 5.19 2.19 7.72
C MET A 17 4.61 1.90 6.33
N ALA A 18 3.31 1.63 6.22
CA ALA A 18 2.64 1.42 4.94
C ALA A 18 2.66 2.70 4.08
N TYR A 19 2.37 3.86 4.69
CA TYR A 19 2.48 5.16 4.03
C TYR A 19 3.91 5.43 3.53
N ALA A 20 4.91 5.22 4.40
CA ALA A 20 6.31 5.38 4.02
C ALA A 20 6.71 4.44 2.87
N GLN A 21 6.24 3.19 2.87
CA GLN A 21 6.48 2.23 1.78
C GLN A 21 5.85 2.70 0.45
N ALA A 22 4.64 3.28 0.48
CA ALA A 22 4.00 3.84 -0.70
C ALA A 22 4.76 5.05 -1.26
N MET A 23 5.23 5.94 -0.39
CA MET A 23 5.92 7.17 -0.77
C MET A 23 7.39 6.96 -1.14
N LEU A 24 8.08 6.00 -0.51
CA LEU A 24 9.53 5.79 -0.66
C LEU A 24 9.90 4.56 -1.51
N GLY A 25 9.07 3.52 -1.50
CA GLY A 25 9.45 2.16 -1.91
C GLY A 25 9.49 1.89 -3.42
N LYS A 26 8.84 2.70 -4.28
CA LYS A 26 8.85 2.49 -5.74
C LYS A 26 9.37 3.69 -6.54
N GLY A 27 9.29 4.90 -5.98
CA GLY A 27 9.71 6.12 -6.63
C GLY A 27 11.23 6.34 -6.68
N LYS A 28 12.05 5.52 -5.99
CA LYS A 28 13.51 5.74 -5.94
C LYS A 28 14.33 4.79 -6.80
N GLU A 29 13.84 3.59 -7.11
CA GLU A 29 14.67 2.56 -7.78
C GLU A 29 14.17 2.11 -9.15
N ARG A 30 12.90 2.30 -9.55
CA ARG A 30 12.45 1.84 -10.88
C ARG A 30 11.66 2.81 -11.75
N HIS A 31 10.89 3.77 -11.24
CA HIS A 31 10.20 4.75 -12.10
C HIS A 31 9.92 6.06 -11.34
N ALA A 32 10.94 6.91 -11.23
CA ALA A 32 10.90 8.17 -10.48
C ALA A 32 10.30 9.33 -11.27
N ASP A 33 9.05 9.21 -11.71
CA ASP A 33 8.26 10.44 -11.86
C ASP A 33 7.80 10.80 -10.46
N LYS A 34 8.28 11.92 -9.89
CA LYS A 34 7.94 12.44 -8.55
C LYS A 34 6.46 12.85 -8.40
N LYS A 35 5.56 12.14 -9.07
CA LYS A 35 4.14 12.38 -9.17
C LYS A 35 3.48 12.13 -7.81
N PRO A 36 2.49 12.95 -7.41
CA PRO A 36 1.59 12.67 -6.31
C PRO A 36 1.05 11.23 -6.37
N PHE A 37 0.73 10.64 -5.22
CA PHE A 37 0.25 9.25 -5.14
C PHE A 37 -0.96 8.98 -6.06
N VAL A 38 -1.88 9.95 -6.16
CA VAL A 38 -3.08 9.90 -7.01
C VAL A 38 -2.79 9.92 -8.53
N GLU A 39 -1.58 10.30 -8.93
CA GLU A 39 -1.12 10.35 -10.32
C GLU A 39 -0.24 9.14 -10.69
N GLN A 40 -0.02 8.22 -9.75
CA GLN A 40 0.71 6.99 -10.04
C GLN A 40 -0.10 6.06 -10.96
N ILE A 41 0.59 5.28 -11.80
CA ILE A 41 -0.02 4.32 -12.74
C ILE A 41 -1.01 3.38 -12.04
N SER A 42 -0.73 2.98 -10.80
CA SER A 42 -1.63 2.14 -10.01
C SER A 42 -3.00 2.79 -9.77
N MET A 43 -3.06 4.10 -9.62
CA MET A 43 -4.31 4.85 -9.51
C MET A 43 -5.00 5.01 -10.87
N SER A 44 -4.24 5.19 -11.96
CA SER A 44 -4.80 5.17 -13.32
C SER A 44 -5.46 3.81 -13.65
N ILE A 45 -4.82 2.70 -13.28
CA ILE A 45 -5.38 1.34 -13.44
C ILE A 45 -6.62 1.18 -12.56
N THR A 46 -6.58 1.67 -11.32
CA THR A 46 -7.75 1.62 -10.41
C THR A 46 -8.94 2.38 -11.01
N LYS A 47 -8.73 3.56 -11.60
CA LYS A 47 -9.80 4.31 -12.28
C LYS A 47 -10.38 3.56 -13.49
N ALA A 48 -9.55 2.79 -14.20
CA ALA A 48 -9.98 2.04 -15.38
C ALA A 48 -10.71 0.72 -15.05
N ILE A 49 -10.27 0.02 -13.99
CA ILE A 49 -10.75 -1.34 -13.64
C ILE A 49 -11.75 -1.30 -12.46
N GLY A 50 -11.80 -0.21 -11.71
CA GLY A 50 -12.55 -0.10 -10.47
C GLY A 50 -11.90 -0.90 -9.33
N LEU A 51 -12.70 -1.25 -8.32
CA LEU A 51 -12.25 -1.90 -7.08
C LEU A 51 -11.58 -3.27 -7.29
N ALA A 52 -11.84 -3.97 -8.39
CA ALA A 52 -11.28 -5.30 -8.64
C ALA A 52 -9.75 -5.28 -8.65
N TYR A 53 -9.13 -4.23 -9.18
CA TYR A 53 -7.66 -4.11 -9.21
C TYR A 53 -7.04 -3.93 -7.82
N PRO A 54 -7.34 -2.86 -7.04
CA PRO A 54 -6.71 -2.66 -5.74
C PRO A 54 -7.05 -3.80 -4.77
N LEU A 55 -8.29 -4.29 -4.75
CA LEU A 55 -8.67 -5.37 -3.82
C LEU A 55 -8.05 -6.72 -4.21
N GLY A 56 -7.99 -7.04 -5.51
CA GLY A 56 -7.30 -8.23 -5.99
C GLY A 56 -5.81 -8.20 -5.67
N GLN A 57 -5.15 -7.05 -5.83
CA GLN A 57 -3.75 -6.87 -5.45
C GLN A 57 -3.54 -6.97 -3.93
N ALA A 58 -4.43 -6.40 -3.13
CA ALA A 58 -4.36 -6.54 -1.68
C ALA A 58 -4.46 -8.01 -1.26
N TRP A 59 -5.43 -8.75 -1.81
CA TRP A 59 -5.59 -10.18 -1.54
C TRP A 59 -4.36 -10.99 -1.94
N LYS A 60 -3.83 -10.78 -3.16
CA LYS A 60 -2.61 -11.44 -3.64
C LYS A 60 -1.45 -11.27 -2.65
N LYS A 61 -1.25 -10.06 -2.13
CA LYS A 61 -0.17 -9.77 -1.17
C LYS A 61 -0.37 -10.44 0.18
N VAL A 62 -1.61 -10.48 0.66
CA VAL A 62 -1.95 -11.21 1.89
C VAL A 62 -1.68 -12.70 1.72
N ASP A 63 -2.07 -13.29 0.60
CA ASP A 63 -1.81 -14.71 0.28
C ASP A 63 -0.30 -15.00 0.16
N GLU A 64 0.43 -14.17 -0.59
CA GLU A 64 1.88 -14.31 -0.76
C GLU A 64 2.65 -14.23 0.57
N SER A 65 2.17 -13.42 1.52
CA SER A 65 2.83 -13.25 2.82
C SER A 65 2.85 -14.53 3.67
N GLN A 66 1.91 -15.45 3.47
CA GLN A 66 1.79 -16.68 4.27
C GLN A 66 2.96 -17.65 4.09
N ARG A 67 3.65 -17.57 2.95
CA ARG A 67 4.75 -18.46 2.56
C ARG A 67 6.12 -17.80 2.61
N MET A 68 6.21 -16.58 3.15
CA MET A 68 7.43 -15.77 3.16
C MET A 68 8.09 -15.73 4.53
N ALA A 69 9.41 -15.47 4.54
CA ALA A 69 10.12 -15.10 5.76
C ALA A 69 9.53 -13.82 6.36
N LYS A 70 9.63 -13.66 7.68
CA LYS A 70 8.97 -12.61 8.47
C LYS A 70 9.10 -11.22 7.86
N GLU A 71 10.30 -10.79 7.49
CA GLU A 71 10.55 -9.43 6.98
C GLU A 71 9.90 -9.22 5.60
N ALA A 72 9.88 -10.26 4.76
CA ALA A 72 9.24 -10.22 3.45
C ALA A 72 7.71 -10.24 3.59
N ALA A 73 7.18 -11.08 4.48
CA ALA A 73 5.75 -11.12 4.80
C ALA A 73 5.26 -9.76 5.31
N VAL A 74 6.01 -9.10 6.20
CA VAL A 74 5.69 -7.74 6.67
C VAL A 74 5.61 -6.75 5.51
N ARG A 75 6.59 -6.74 4.59
CA ARG A 75 6.56 -5.84 3.42
C ARG A 75 5.36 -6.08 2.51
N GLU A 76 4.96 -7.34 2.33
CA GLU A 76 3.76 -7.68 1.56
C GLU A 76 2.48 -7.18 2.24
N LEU A 77 2.34 -7.39 3.55
CA LEU A 77 1.19 -6.91 4.33
C LEU A 77 1.09 -5.37 4.35
N LEU A 78 2.22 -4.67 4.49
CA LEU A 78 2.25 -3.21 4.34
C LEU A 78 1.81 -2.78 2.94
N GLY A 79 2.19 -3.52 1.90
CA GLY A 79 1.72 -3.30 0.54
C GLY A 79 0.22 -3.53 0.39
N ALA A 80 -0.34 -4.54 1.05
CA ALA A 80 -1.77 -4.80 1.05
C ALA A 80 -2.56 -3.62 1.66
N ILE A 81 -2.08 -3.05 2.78
CA ILE A 81 -2.67 -1.84 3.39
C ILE A 81 -2.74 -0.69 2.38
N VAL A 82 -1.67 -0.46 1.62
CA VAL A 82 -1.62 0.59 0.59
C VAL A 82 -2.66 0.35 -0.50
N TYR A 83 -2.83 -0.89 -0.97
CA TYR A 83 -3.84 -1.22 -1.97
C TYR A 83 -5.28 -1.08 -1.44
N VAL A 84 -5.53 -1.45 -0.18
CA VAL A 84 -6.85 -1.19 0.45
C VAL A 84 -7.10 0.31 0.52
N ALA A 85 -6.11 1.10 0.92
CA ALA A 85 -6.22 2.57 0.94
C ALA A 85 -6.49 3.15 -0.46
N MET A 86 -5.89 2.59 -1.52
CA MET A 86 -6.23 2.99 -2.89
C MET A 86 -7.70 2.75 -3.24
N GLY A 87 -8.28 1.61 -2.81
CA GLY A 87 -9.70 1.33 -2.98
C GLY A 87 -10.58 2.35 -2.26
N VAL A 88 -10.19 2.74 -1.04
CA VAL A 88 -10.86 3.81 -0.29
C VAL A 88 -10.77 5.14 -1.02
N ILE A 89 -9.58 5.53 -1.48
CA ILE A 89 -9.37 6.78 -2.25
C ILE A 89 -10.25 6.79 -3.51
N HIS A 90 -10.30 5.67 -4.24
CA HIS A 90 -11.14 5.57 -5.44
C HIS A 90 -12.63 5.80 -5.14
N LEU A 91 -13.13 5.28 -4.01
CA LEU A 91 -14.52 5.48 -3.57
C LEU A 91 -14.78 6.88 -3.02
N LEU A 92 -13.76 7.57 -2.48
CA LEU A 92 -13.90 8.94 -2.01
C LEU A 92 -13.82 9.95 -3.16
N ASP A 93 -13.04 9.66 -4.19
CA ASP A 93 -12.81 10.53 -5.35
C ASP A 93 -13.86 10.33 -6.48
N GLY A 94 -14.73 9.31 -6.39
CA GLY A 94 -15.69 8.95 -7.45
C GLY A 94 -16.94 8.22 -6.96
N GLU A 95 -17.81 7.80 -7.88
CA GLU A 95 -18.99 6.98 -7.60
C GLU A 95 -18.69 5.47 -7.78
N LYS A 96 -19.49 4.62 -7.13
CA LYS A 96 -19.24 3.18 -6.94
C LYS A 96 -19.43 2.34 -8.21
#